data_AF-A0A3B7MTM0-F1
#
_entry.id   AF-A0A3B7MTM0-F1
#
_cell.length_a   1.000
_cell.length_b   1.000
_cell.length_c   1.000
_cell.angle_alpha   90.00
_cell.angle_beta   90.00
_cell.angle_gamma   90.00
#
_symmetry.space_group_name_H-M   'P 1'
#
loop_
_entity.id
_entity.type
_entity.pdbx_description
1 polymer ?
#
loop_
_entity_poly.entity_id
_entity_poly.type
_entity_poly.pdbx_seq_one_letter_code
_entity_poly.pdbx_strand_id
1 'polypeptide(L)'
;MNPNIQNDQDYLAEKFKLLENHTIHASKIAILKIQSWKFALKTPEVGTRYQQAAEDMVRESLLRFIPNEHVLSEEGFFFAALDN
;
A
#
# COMPACT_ATOMS: atom_id res chain seq x y z
N MET A 1 -21.14 11.32 37.00
CA MET A 1 -21.14 10.33 35.90
C MET A 1 -21.05 11.11 34.61
N ASN A 2 -20.00 10.91 33.81
CA ASN A 2 -19.76 11.70 32.60
C ASN A 2 -20.78 11.28 31.52
N PRO A 3 -21.73 12.15 31.11
CA PRO A 3 -22.86 11.74 30.28
C PRO A 3 -22.56 11.65 28.77
N ASN A 4 -21.30 11.87 28.34
CA ASN A 4 -20.95 12.06 26.93
C ASN A 4 -19.82 11.14 26.43
N ILE A 5 -19.75 9.89 26.90
CA ILE A 5 -18.89 8.90 26.23
C ILE A 5 -19.76 8.21 25.18
N GLN A 6 -19.82 8.81 23.99
CA GLN A 6 -20.44 8.18 22.84
C GLN A 6 -19.57 6.97 22.45
N ASN A 7 -20.17 5.78 22.43
CA ASN A 7 -19.44 4.55 22.13
C ASN A 7 -19.25 4.42 20.62
N ASP A 8 -18.09 4.85 20.11
CA ASP A 8 -17.73 4.73 18.69
C ASP A 8 -17.13 3.37 18.32
N GLN A 9 -17.20 2.37 19.20
CA GLN A 9 -16.59 1.05 18.96
C GLN A 9 -17.12 0.39 17.68
N ASP A 10 -18.41 0.48 17.39
CA ASP A 10 -18.99 -0.11 16.18
C ASP A 10 -18.46 0.58 14.92
N TYR A 11 -18.36 1.91 14.93
CA TYR A 11 -17.78 2.70 13.84
C TYR A 11 -16.30 2.37 13.63
N LEU A 12 -15.53 2.30 14.71
CA LEU A 12 -14.11 1.94 14.66
C LEU A 12 -13.90 0.51 14.18
N ALA A 13 -14.74 -0.44 14.60
CA ALA A 13 -14.69 -1.83 14.17
C ALA A 13 -14.99 -1.96 12.66
N GLU A 14 -15.98 -1.21 12.16
CA GLU A 14 -16.29 -1.17 10.72
C GLU A 14 -15.11 -0.61 9.91
N LYS A 15 -14.54 0.51 10.36
CA LYS A 15 -13.38 1.15 9.70
C LYS A 15 -12.17 0.22 9.70
N PHE A 16 -11.91 -0.45 10.81
CA PHE A 16 -10.82 -1.43 10.93
C PHE A 16 -11.03 -2.60 9.96
N LYS A 17 -12.24 -3.18 9.93
CA LYS A 17 -12.58 -4.30 9.03
C LYS A 17 -12.43 -3.91 7.56
N LEU A 18 -12.82 -2.70 7.20
CA LEU A 18 -12.64 -2.17 5.83
C LEU A 18 -11.15 -2.10 5.48
N LEU A 19 -10.33 -1.53 6.36
CA LEU A 19 -8.88 -1.43 6.17
C LEU A 19 -8.21 -2.81 6.07
N GLU A 20 -8.61 -3.75 6.93
CA GLU A 20 -8.12 -5.12 6.93
C GLU A 20 -8.44 -5.83 5.60
N ASN A 21 -9.67 -5.70 5.11
CA ASN A 21 -10.07 -6.25 3.81
C ASN A 21 -9.24 -5.67 2.66
N HIS A 22 -9.02 -4.35 2.66
CA HIS A 22 -8.17 -3.70 1.67
C HIS A 22 -6.73 -4.21 1.73
N THR A 23 -6.18 -4.37 2.93
CA THR A 23 -4.82 -4.89 3.15
C THR A 23 -4.68 -6.32 2.63
N ILE A 24 -5.64 -7.19 2.94
CA ILE A 24 -5.66 -8.58 2.45
C ILE A 24 -5.75 -8.62 0.93
N HIS A 25 -6.61 -7.79 0.34
CA HIS A 25 -6.78 -7.73 -1.11
C HIS A 25 -5.50 -7.23 -1.81
N ALA A 26 -4.91 -6.13 -1.31
CA ALA A 26 -3.66 -5.59 -1.82
C ALA A 26 -2.51 -6.62 -1.73
N SER A 27 -2.44 -7.37 -0.63
CA SER A 27 -1.45 -8.43 -0.45
C SER A 27 -1.59 -9.55 -1.48
N LYS A 28 -2.83 -9.98 -1.77
CA LYS A 28 -3.09 -11.00 -2.82
C LYS A 28 -2.68 -10.50 -4.20
N ILE A 29 -2.98 -9.25 -4.53
CA ILE A 29 -2.56 -8.62 -5.79
C ILE A 29 -1.03 -8.58 -5.88
N ALA A 30 -0.34 -8.18 -4.81
CA ALA A 30 1.12 -8.13 -4.77
C ALA A 30 1.73 -9.51 -5.07
N ILE A 31 1.19 -10.58 -4.47
CA ILE A 31 1.63 -11.96 -4.73
C ILE A 31 1.44 -12.31 -6.22
N LEU A 32 0.30 -12.00 -6.81
CA LEU A 32 0.03 -12.29 -8.22
C LEU A 32 0.99 -11.56 -9.16
N LYS A 33 1.31 -10.30 -8.87
CA LYS A 33 2.29 -9.51 -9.64
C LYS A 33 3.69 -10.14 -9.59
N ILE A 34 4.14 -10.53 -8.39
CA ILE A 34 5.42 -11.22 -8.21
C ILE A 34 5.44 -12.55 -8.98
N GLN A 35 4.35 -13.31 -8.94
CA GLN A 35 4.24 -14.58 -9.66
C GLN A 35 4.28 -14.37 -11.18
N SER A 36 3.55 -13.38 -11.70
CA SER A 36 3.55 -13.01 -13.11
C SER A 36 4.95 -12.62 -13.58
N TRP A 37 5.67 -11.81 -12.80
CA TRP A 37 7.06 -11.44 -13.11
C TRP A 37 8.00 -12.65 -13.08
N LYS A 38 7.90 -13.53 -12.07
CA LYS A 38 8.68 -14.78 -12.02
C LYS A 38 8.39 -15.70 -13.19
N PHE A 39 7.13 -15.77 -13.63
CA PHE A 39 6.74 -16.53 -14.81
C PHE A 39 7.39 -15.95 -16.07
N ALA A 40 7.29 -14.63 -16.27
CA ALA A 40 7.91 -13.95 -17.40
C ALA A 40 9.43 -14.19 -17.49
N LEU A 41 10.13 -14.21 -16.34
CA LEU A 41 11.57 -14.49 -16.28
C LEU A 41 11.93 -15.95 -16.60
N LYS A 42 11.08 -16.91 -16.21
CA LYS A 42 11.33 -18.34 -16.41
C LYS A 42 10.95 -18.85 -17.79
N THR A 43 10.06 -18.15 -18.49
CA THR A 43 9.55 -18.55 -19.79
C THR A 43 10.07 -17.59 -20.87
N PRO A 44 11.08 -17.97 -21.67
CA PRO A 44 11.64 -17.09 -22.70
C PRO A 44 10.67 -16.83 -23.86
N GLU A 45 9.69 -17.72 -24.03
CA GLU A 45 8.73 -17.76 -25.13
C GLU A 45 7.66 -16.65 -25.05
N VAL A 46 7.46 -16.04 -23.87
CA VAL A 46 6.39 -15.05 -23.64
C VAL A 46 6.71 -13.70 -24.30
N GLY A 47 7.90 -13.55 -24.88
CA GLY A 47 8.34 -12.38 -25.61
C GLY A 47 8.79 -11.23 -24.71
N THR A 48 9.73 -10.43 -25.21
CA THR A 48 10.37 -9.32 -24.49
C THR A 48 9.38 -8.27 -24.00
N ARG A 49 8.30 -8.01 -24.75
CA ARG A 49 7.28 -7.03 -24.38
C ARG A 49 6.51 -7.42 -23.12
N TYR A 50 6.20 -8.70 -22.95
CA TYR A 50 5.53 -9.19 -21.74
C TYR A 50 6.45 -9.15 -20.53
N GLN A 51 7.73 -9.50 -20.72
CA GLN A 51 8.74 -9.43 -19.68
C GLN A 51 8.92 -8.01 -19.16
N GLN A 52 9.04 -7.02 -20.06
CA GLN A 52 9.13 -5.61 -19.69
C GLN A 52 7.89 -5.15 -18.93
N ALA A 53 6.68 -5.44 -19.44
CA ALA A 53 5.45 -5.05 -18.77
C ALA A 53 5.31 -5.66 -17.35
N ALA A 54 5.76 -6.90 -17.16
CA ALA A 54 5.75 -7.55 -15.86
C ALA A 54 6.80 -6.96 -14.90
N GLU A 55 7.97 -6.57 -15.41
CA GLU A 55 9.01 -5.89 -14.63
C GLU A 55 8.54 -4.49 -14.19
N ASP A 56 8.03 -3.69 -15.12
CA ASP A 56 7.54 -2.33 -14.85
C ASP A 56 6.42 -2.36 -13.81
N MET A 57 5.49 -3.30 -13.94
CA MET A 57 4.40 -3.48 -12.98
C MET A 57 4.90 -3.74 -11.55
N VAL A 58 5.91 -4.60 -11.38
CA VAL A 58 6.50 -4.87 -10.05
C VAL A 58 7.28 -3.67 -9.54
N ARG A 59 8.07 -3.04 -10.41
CA ARG A 59 8.90 -1.88 -10.09
C ARG A 59 8.07 -0.71 -9.58
N GLU A 60 7.02 -0.34 -10.31
CA GLU A 60 6.18 0.82 -10.00
C GLU A 60 5.29 0.61 -8.78
N SER A 61 4.84 -0.63 -8.54
CA SER A 61 3.83 -0.89 -7.51
C SER A 61 4.35 -1.51 -6.22
N LEU A 62 5.50 -2.18 -6.23
CA LEU A 62 6.08 -2.83 -5.04
C LEU A 62 7.44 -2.27 -4.63
N LEU A 63 8.20 -1.71 -5.59
CA LEU A 63 9.57 -1.25 -5.37
C LEU A 63 9.71 0.28 -5.49
N ARG A 64 8.58 1.00 -5.52
CA ARG A 64 8.60 2.46 -5.54
C ARG A 64 9.11 2.96 -4.20
N PHE A 65 10.35 3.42 -4.18
CA PHE A 65 10.92 4.09 -3.02
C PHE A 65 10.14 5.38 -2.77
N ILE A 66 9.58 5.52 -1.58
CA ILE A 66 8.95 6.75 -1.12
C ILE A 66 10.00 7.49 -0.28
N PRO A 67 10.45 8.69 -0.68
CA PRO A 67 11.37 9.48 0.12
C PRO A 67 10.81 9.72 1.52
N ASN A 68 11.68 9.68 2.54
CA ASN A 68 11.28 9.91 3.93
C ASN A 68 10.60 11.27 4.10
N GLU A 69 11.04 12.28 3.35
CA GLU A 69 10.48 13.63 3.34
C GLU A 69 9.01 13.64 2.91
N HIS A 70 8.63 12.78 1.95
CA HIS A 70 7.25 12.66 1.49
C HIS A 70 6.36 12.08 2.59
N VAL A 71 6.82 11.03 3.27
CA VAL A 71 6.09 10.41 4.39
C VAL A 71 5.90 11.41 5.53
N LEU A 72 6.98 12.09 5.93
CA LEU A 72 6.94 13.07 7.03
C LEU A 72 6.04 14.27 6.71
N SER A 73 5.98 14.69 5.44
CA SER A 73 5.07 15.74 5.00
C SER A 73 3.61 15.32 5.05
N GLU A 74 3.27 14.11 4.59
CA GLU A 74 1.88 13.59 4.60
C GLU A 74 1.36 13.38 6.03
N GLU A 75 2.21 12.90 6.93
CA GLU A 75 1.89 12.73 8.37
C GLU A 75 1.83 14.07 9.13
N GLY A 76 2.13 15.18 8.45
CA GLY A 76 2.02 16.53 8.97
C GLY A 76 3.11 16.94 9.96
N PHE A 77 4.24 16.24 9.96
CA PHE A 77 5.39 16.55 10.81
C PHE A 77 5.93 17.98 10.57
N PHE A 78 5.80 18.51 9.35
CA PHE A 78 6.25 19.86 8.98
C PHE A 78 5.15 20.94 9.08
N PHE A 79 3.93 20.61 9.50
CA PHE A 79 2.83 21.59 9.59
C PHE A 79 2.72 22.30 10.95
N ALA A 80 3.45 21.84 11.97
CA ALA A 80 3.53 22.56 13.23
C ALA A 80 4.58 23.69 13.13
N ALA A 81 4.18 24.93 13.44
CA ALA A 81 5.15 25.98 13.71
C ALA A 81 5.98 25.56 14.94
N LEU A 82 7.31 25.52 14.79
CA LEU A 82 8.23 25.47 15.92
C LEU A 82 8.14 26.82 16.63
N ASP A 83 7.20 26.97 17.55
CA ASP A 83 7.21 28.08 18.51
C ASP A 83 8.43 27.90 19.42
N ASN A 84 9.36 28.86 19.34
CA ASN A 84 10.50 29.02 20.25
C ASN A 84 10.15 29.95 21.41
#